data_AF-A0A7Z7LFM7-F1
#
_entry.id   AF-A0A7Z7LFM7-F1
#
_cell.length_a   1.000
_cell.length_b   1.000
_cell.length_c   1.000
_cell.angle_alpha   90.00
_cell.angle_beta   90.00
_cell.angle_gamma   90.00
#
_symmetry.space_group_name_H-M   'P 1'
#
loop_
_entity.id
_entity.type
_entity.pdbx_description
1 polymer ?
#
loop_
_entity_poly.entity_id
_entity_poly.type
_entity_poly.pdbx_seq_one_letter_code
_entity_poly.pdbx_strand_id
1 'polypeptide(L)'
;MIFDRTVHESFLKAFPEKVGAMLDTLKGHIDKGRDSLEEDTVHDIRVWSRRLSEALSIGAILIDRKPSRSLKMLSALRTSLGRLRDNHVQRSLAIEYGIEGLPEQLEAKDERLAAQASRSLVEFDMERLERDFLHFHRELIVVCDDSNLLERNTERISTRIKKRYSSVGKSFARSDPADFTTLHNSRISIKKLRYTLETLDGYIGLDGGTLALLKKIQDRLGKVQDLTVLLKTIGKLVNKGRLSVPVETFQRISIDRHMLVSEFLEGWRDELAVIGRFIEEPATNQYERKDKDRGNFRSGVTEKFSDGTIEKILFLASEKGLSYRGVVAYLKENPAICDRLGIEGLPSYQTLARRAGRLGKRKKTGG
;
A
#
# COMPACT_ATOMS: atom_id res chain seq x y z
N MET A 1 5.77 17.29 -17.02
CA MET A 1 5.10 16.82 -15.78
C MET A 1 5.00 18.03 -14.87
N ILE A 2 3.89 18.76 -14.91
CA ILE A 2 3.70 19.93 -14.04
C ILE A 2 3.13 19.38 -12.73
N PHE A 3 4.02 18.93 -11.87
CA PHE A 3 3.68 18.84 -10.46
C PHE A 3 3.95 20.21 -9.85
N ASP A 4 3.16 20.60 -8.86
CA ASP A 4 3.44 21.79 -8.06
C ASP A 4 4.84 21.63 -7.43
N ARG A 5 5.75 22.53 -7.81
CA ARG A 5 7.12 22.59 -7.29
C ARG A 5 7.14 22.54 -5.76
N THR A 6 6.15 23.16 -5.13
CA THR A 6 5.95 23.21 -3.67
C THR A 6 5.68 21.81 -3.09
N VAL A 7 4.87 20.99 -3.78
CA VAL A 7 4.57 19.61 -3.36
C VAL A 7 5.82 18.74 -3.43
N HIS A 8 6.58 18.85 -4.52
CA HIS A 8 7.83 18.10 -4.69
C HIS A 8 8.88 18.49 -3.66
N GLU A 9 9.07 19.79 -3.44
CA GLU A 9 10.01 20.30 -2.45
C GLU A 9 9.62 19.86 -1.04
N SER A 10 8.34 20.00 -0.68
CA SER A 10 7.80 19.54 0.62
C SER A 10 7.99 18.04 0.81
N PHE A 11 7.67 17.23 -0.21
CA PHE A 11 7.88 15.79 -0.15
C PHE A 11 9.36 15.44 0.02
N LEU A 12 10.26 16.04 -0.78
CA LEU A 12 11.68 15.72 -0.71
C LEU A 12 12.23 16.07 0.68
N LYS A 13 11.91 17.24 1.22
CA LYS A 13 12.29 17.64 2.59
C LYS A 13 11.79 16.66 3.65
N ALA A 14 10.57 16.15 3.51
CA ALA A 14 9.99 15.17 4.44
C ALA A 14 10.42 13.71 4.18
N PHE A 15 11.01 13.42 3.02
CA PHE A 15 11.34 12.05 2.62
C PHE A 15 12.34 11.37 3.57
N PRO A 16 13.45 11.99 4.01
CA PRO A 16 14.36 11.40 4.97
C PRO A 16 13.68 10.95 6.26
N GLU A 17 12.84 11.80 6.86
CA GLU A 17 12.06 11.49 8.07
C GLU A 17 11.13 10.30 7.85
N LYS A 18 10.46 10.26 6.69
CA LYS A 18 9.60 9.13 6.31
C LYS A 18 10.39 7.82 6.21
N VAL A 19 11.61 7.83 5.67
CA VAL A 19 12.46 6.63 5.63
C VAL A 19 12.90 6.21 7.04
N GLY A 20 13.23 7.17 7.91
CA GLY A 20 13.54 6.92 9.33
C GLY A 20 12.39 6.23 10.06
N ALA A 21 11.17 6.76 9.94
CA ALA A 21 9.98 6.17 10.53
C ALA A 21 9.71 4.73 10.04
N MET A 22 10.04 4.41 8.78
CA MET A 22 9.94 3.03 8.26
C MET A 22 10.95 2.07 8.91
N LEU A 23 12.15 2.55 9.23
CA LEU A 23 13.16 1.77 9.96
C LEU A 23 12.68 1.47 11.38
N ASP A 24 12.21 2.50 12.09
CA ASP A 24 11.71 2.36 13.46
C ASP A 24 10.49 1.42 13.52
N THR A 25 9.60 1.54 12.54
CA THR A 25 8.44 0.64 12.45
C THR A 25 8.88 -0.81 12.21
N LEU A 26 9.83 -1.04 11.30
CA LEU A 26 10.38 -2.39 11.07
C LEU A 26 11.05 -2.93 12.33
N LYS A 27 11.82 -2.11 13.05
CA LYS A 27 12.48 -2.48 14.31
C LYS A 27 11.44 -2.98 15.33
N GLY A 28 10.37 -2.21 15.54
CA GLY A 28 9.29 -2.62 16.45
C GLY A 28 8.62 -3.94 16.05
N HIS A 29 8.46 -4.21 14.75
CA HIS A 29 7.95 -5.51 14.29
C HIS A 29 8.96 -6.65 14.46
N ILE A 30 10.26 -6.40 14.27
CA ILE A 30 11.31 -7.39 14.52
C ILE A 30 11.37 -7.74 16.01
N ASP A 31 11.27 -6.75 16.90
CA ASP A 31 11.27 -6.96 18.34
C ASP A 31 10.04 -7.79 18.76
N LYS A 32 8.84 -7.45 18.29
CA LYS A 32 7.64 -8.31 18.47
C LYS A 32 7.85 -9.73 17.93
N GLY A 33 8.53 -9.86 16.79
CA GLY A 33 8.85 -11.14 16.17
C GLY A 33 9.83 -12.01 16.97
N ARG A 34 10.63 -11.41 17.86
CA ARG A 34 11.53 -12.14 18.77
C ARG A 34 10.76 -12.78 19.92
N ASP A 35 9.64 -12.18 20.32
CA ASP A 35 8.76 -12.68 21.37
C ASP A 35 7.74 -13.69 20.84
N SER A 36 7.13 -13.40 19.68
CA SER A 36 6.10 -14.26 19.08
C SER A 36 6.15 -14.24 17.55
N LEU A 37 5.98 -15.42 16.96
CA LEU A 37 5.98 -15.65 15.51
C LEU A 37 4.57 -15.94 14.96
N GLU A 38 3.55 -15.32 15.54
CA GLU A 38 2.19 -15.37 14.97
C GLU A 38 2.15 -14.93 13.50
N GLU A 39 1.13 -15.41 12.78
CA GLU A 39 0.97 -15.20 11.35
C GLU A 39 1.04 -13.72 10.93
N ASP A 40 0.35 -12.85 11.67
CA ASP A 40 0.31 -11.40 11.42
C ASP A 40 1.66 -10.73 11.70
N THR A 41 2.36 -11.13 12.76
CA THR A 41 3.69 -10.60 13.09
C THR A 41 4.69 -10.92 11.98
N VAL A 42 4.71 -12.18 11.51
CA VAL A 42 5.56 -12.60 10.40
C VAL A 42 5.18 -11.86 9.11
N HIS A 43 3.88 -11.65 8.87
CA HIS A 43 3.40 -10.87 7.74
C HIS A 43 3.92 -9.43 7.78
N ASP A 44 3.79 -8.76 8.93
CA ASP A 44 4.17 -7.36 9.11
C ASP A 44 5.66 -7.12 8.94
N ILE A 45 6.52 -7.95 9.55
CA ILE A 45 7.99 -7.86 9.36
C ILE A 45 8.32 -7.93 7.87
N ARG A 46 7.66 -8.85 7.14
CA ARG A 46 7.85 -9.03 5.70
C ARG A 46 7.31 -7.86 4.87
N VAL A 47 6.24 -7.20 5.31
CA VAL A 47 5.67 -6.02 4.64
C VAL A 47 6.56 -4.81 4.86
N TRP A 48 6.92 -4.50 6.11
CA TRP A 48 7.76 -3.36 6.45
C TRP A 48 9.18 -3.50 5.93
N SER A 49 9.75 -4.71 5.91
CA SER A 49 11.04 -4.97 5.27
C SER A 49 11.01 -4.68 3.75
N ARG A 50 9.89 -4.97 3.06
CA ARG A 50 9.71 -4.60 1.64
C ARG A 50 9.57 -3.11 1.45
N ARG A 51 8.79 -2.43 2.30
CA ARG A 51 8.60 -0.97 2.25
C ARG A 51 9.91 -0.24 2.48
N LEU A 52 10.66 -0.60 3.53
CA LEU A 52 11.98 -0.04 3.79
C LEU A 52 12.94 -0.32 2.64
N SER A 53 12.96 -1.53 2.09
CA SER A 53 13.80 -1.85 0.92
C SER A 53 13.49 -0.95 -0.30
N GLU A 54 12.22 -0.64 -0.53
CA GLU A 54 11.81 0.25 -1.62
C GLU A 54 12.19 1.71 -1.32
N ALA A 55 11.99 2.19 -0.09
CA ALA A 55 12.42 3.51 0.33
C ALA A 55 13.94 3.71 0.21
N LEU A 56 14.73 2.74 0.67
CA LEU A 56 16.19 2.70 0.47
C LEU A 56 16.56 2.66 -1.02
N SER A 57 15.79 1.94 -1.85
CA SER A 57 16.02 1.93 -3.30
C SER A 57 15.71 3.27 -3.96
N ILE A 58 14.75 4.05 -3.45
CA ILE A 58 14.44 5.39 -3.95
C ILE A 58 15.52 6.37 -3.49
N GLY A 59 15.85 6.39 -2.19
CA GLY A 59 16.92 7.24 -1.68
C GLY A 59 18.26 6.97 -2.37
N ALA A 60 18.58 5.70 -2.69
CA ALA A 60 19.78 5.34 -3.45
C ALA A 60 19.87 5.98 -4.84
N ILE A 61 18.73 6.27 -5.48
CA ILE A 61 18.69 6.97 -6.77
C ILE A 61 18.97 8.47 -6.57
N LEU A 62 18.54 9.03 -5.44
CA LEU A 62 18.73 10.45 -5.11
C LEU A 62 20.20 10.73 -4.78
N ILE A 63 20.79 9.93 -3.90
CA ILE A 63 22.17 10.11 -3.43
C ILE A 63 23.23 9.44 -4.33
N ASP A 64 22.83 8.81 -5.44
CA ASP A 64 23.70 8.05 -6.35
C ASP A 64 24.53 6.94 -5.67
N ARG A 65 24.03 6.38 -4.57
CA ARG A 65 24.73 5.35 -3.79
C ARG A 65 23.77 4.30 -3.26
N LYS A 66 24.10 3.04 -3.53
CA LYS A 66 23.27 1.90 -3.13
C LYS A 66 23.64 1.40 -1.73
N PRO A 67 22.71 1.33 -0.76
CA PRO A 67 22.91 0.68 0.53
C PRO A 67 22.83 -0.85 0.37
N SER A 68 23.79 -1.41 -0.37
CA SER A 68 23.74 -2.79 -0.85
C SER A 68 23.72 -3.81 0.29
N ARG A 69 24.42 -3.53 1.39
CA ARG A 69 24.45 -4.37 2.59
C ARG A 69 23.10 -4.37 3.29
N SER A 70 22.52 -3.21 3.58
CA SER A 70 21.17 -3.08 4.17
C SER A 70 20.11 -3.79 3.33
N LEU A 71 20.12 -3.59 2.01
CA LEU A 71 19.20 -4.27 1.10
C LEU A 71 19.38 -5.80 1.10
N LYS A 72 20.63 -6.30 1.20
CA LYS A 72 20.91 -7.74 1.34
C LYS A 72 20.40 -8.28 2.68
N MET A 73 20.64 -7.58 3.78
CA MET A 73 20.14 -7.97 5.11
C MET A 73 18.61 -8.07 5.14
N LEU A 74 17.91 -7.04 4.64
CA LEU A 74 16.44 -7.04 4.51
C LEU A 74 15.94 -8.14 3.58
N SER A 75 16.68 -8.46 2.51
CA SER A 75 16.34 -9.58 1.64
C SER A 75 16.51 -10.93 2.33
N ALA A 76 17.62 -11.13 3.05
CA ALA A 76 17.89 -12.36 3.79
C ALA A 76 16.82 -12.61 4.86
N LEU A 77 16.47 -11.57 5.64
CA LEU A 77 15.38 -11.62 6.62
C LEU A 77 14.04 -12.04 5.98
N ARG A 78 13.68 -11.45 4.83
CA ARG A 78 12.46 -11.86 4.13
C ARG A 78 12.55 -13.28 3.59
N THR A 79 13.72 -13.75 3.16
CA THR A 79 13.88 -15.12 2.67
C THR A 79 13.71 -16.13 3.81
N SER A 80 14.30 -15.88 4.99
CA SER A 80 14.20 -16.78 6.14
C SER A 80 12.76 -16.88 6.66
N LEU A 81 12.08 -15.74 6.83
CA LEU A 81 10.66 -15.69 7.22
C LEU A 81 9.70 -16.21 6.14
N GLY A 82 10.20 -16.37 4.90
CA GLY A 82 9.38 -16.79 3.77
C GLY A 82 8.78 -18.17 3.94
N ARG A 83 9.57 -19.13 4.43
CA ARG A 83 9.11 -20.51 4.56
C ARG A 83 8.00 -20.66 5.59
N LEU A 84 8.11 -19.98 6.73
CA LEU A 84 7.09 -19.97 7.77
C LEU A 84 5.80 -19.32 7.26
N ARG A 85 5.90 -18.12 6.65
CA ARG A 85 4.73 -17.45 6.07
C ARG A 85 4.05 -18.29 5.00
N ASP A 86 4.83 -18.93 4.13
CA ASP A 86 4.29 -19.80 3.09
C ASP A 86 3.59 -21.01 3.75
N ASN A 87 4.16 -21.60 4.82
CA ASN A 87 3.52 -22.68 5.59
C ASN A 87 2.15 -22.26 6.16
N HIS A 88 2.07 -21.08 6.80
CA HIS A 88 0.79 -20.55 7.32
C HIS A 88 -0.25 -20.39 6.20
N VAL A 89 0.11 -19.77 5.08
CA VAL A 89 -0.79 -19.59 3.93
C VAL A 89 -1.27 -20.93 3.38
N GLN A 90 -0.36 -21.90 3.22
CA GLN A 90 -0.72 -23.22 2.70
C GLN A 90 -1.62 -24.00 3.65
N ARG A 91 -1.43 -23.84 4.96
CA ARG A 91 -2.30 -24.46 5.98
C ARG A 91 -3.71 -23.89 5.92
N SER A 92 -3.84 -22.56 5.86
CA SER A 92 -5.14 -21.90 5.73
C SER A 92 -5.87 -22.33 4.45
N LEU A 93 -5.17 -22.41 3.32
CA LEU A 93 -5.75 -22.93 2.07
C LEU A 93 -6.12 -24.41 2.16
N ALA A 94 -5.31 -25.23 2.83
CA ALA A 94 -5.62 -26.65 2.99
C ALA A 94 -6.92 -26.87 3.77
N ILE A 95 -7.16 -26.04 4.79
CA ILE A 95 -8.42 -26.03 5.55
C ILE A 95 -9.57 -25.55 4.66
N GLU A 96 -9.40 -24.43 3.95
CA GLU A 96 -10.41 -23.87 3.04
C GLU A 96 -10.86 -24.89 1.98
N TYR A 97 -9.92 -25.65 1.41
CA TYR A 97 -10.20 -26.66 0.41
C TYR A 97 -10.55 -28.04 1.00
N GLY A 98 -10.57 -28.21 2.32
CA GLY A 98 -10.93 -29.47 2.98
C GLY A 98 -9.98 -30.63 2.65
N ILE A 99 -8.67 -30.36 2.58
CA ILE A 99 -7.66 -31.39 2.27
C ILE A 99 -7.27 -32.10 3.57
N GLU A 100 -7.85 -33.26 3.83
CA GLU A 100 -7.58 -34.05 5.04
C GLU A 100 -6.09 -34.41 5.20
N GLY A 101 -5.58 -34.29 6.44
CA GLY A 101 -4.21 -34.65 6.80
C GLY A 101 -3.12 -33.65 6.38
N LEU A 102 -3.41 -32.73 5.46
CA LEU A 102 -2.45 -31.71 5.03
C LEU A 102 -2.26 -30.60 6.09
N PRO A 103 -3.31 -30.01 6.71
CA PRO A 103 -3.15 -29.03 7.78
C PRO A 103 -2.26 -29.54 8.92
N GLU A 104 -2.46 -30.77 9.37
CA GLU A 104 -1.69 -31.39 10.47
C GLU A 104 -0.23 -31.60 10.08
N GLN A 105 0.05 -31.97 8.82
CA GLN A 105 1.42 -32.09 8.32
C GLN A 105 2.13 -30.75 8.15
N LEU A 106 1.40 -29.66 7.93
CA LEU A 106 1.94 -28.30 7.87
C LEU A 106 2.16 -27.75 9.28
N GLU A 107 1.21 -28.01 10.20
CA GLU A 107 1.35 -27.73 11.63
C GLU A 107 2.58 -28.43 12.23
N ALA A 108 2.79 -29.71 11.95
CA ALA A 108 3.94 -30.46 12.45
C ALA A 108 5.29 -29.93 11.92
N LYS A 109 5.30 -29.17 10.83
CA LYS A 109 6.51 -28.48 10.32
C LYS A 109 6.66 -27.09 10.90
N ASP A 110 5.60 -26.54 11.46
CA ASP A 110 5.52 -25.14 11.86
C ASP A 110 6.55 -24.83 12.93
N GLU A 111 6.61 -25.63 13.99
CA GLU A 111 7.62 -25.49 15.06
C GLU A 111 9.06 -25.43 14.51
N ARG A 112 9.40 -26.31 13.56
CA ARG A 112 10.73 -26.30 12.93
C ARG A 112 10.99 -25.03 12.13
N LEU A 113 9.98 -24.55 11.41
CA LEU A 113 10.07 -23.33 10.59
C LEU A 113 10.10 -22.07 11.48
N ALA A 114 9.33 -22.06 12.56
CA ALA A 114 9.34 -21.05 13.60
C ALA A 114 10.70 -20.97 14.28
N ALA A 115 11.32 -22.11 14.63
CA ALA A 115 12.68 -22.12 15.17
C ALA A 115 13.74 -21.61 14.18
N GLN A 116 13.55 -21.81 12.86
CA GLN A 116 14.43 -21.22 11.83
C GLN A 116 14.22 -19.71 11.68
N ALA A 117 12.97 -19.26 11.70
CA ALA A 117 12.59 -17.86 11.65
C ALA A 117 13.09 -17.09 12.89
N SER A 118 12.87 -17.66 14.08
CA SER A 118 13.30 -17.12 15.37
C SER A 118 14.81 -16.93 15.40
N ARG A 119 15.59 -17.96 15.05
CA ARG A 119 17.05 -17.84 14.93
C ARG A 119 17.46 -16.70 14.00
N SER A 120 16.79 -16.57 12.86
CA SER A 120 17.09 -15.50 11.91
C SER A 120 16.78 -14.09 12.44
N LEU A 121 15.80 -13.95 13.35
CA LEU A 121 15.46 -12.68 14.01
C LEU A 121 16.40 -12.34 15.16
N VAL A 122 16.86 -13.36 15.89
CA VAL A 122 17.87 -13.23 16.94
C VAL A 122 19.22 -12.84 16.32
N GLU A 123 19.62 -13.52 15.24
CA GLU A 123 20.87 -13.23 14.51
C GLU A 123 20.78 -11.96 13.63
N PHE A 124 19.60 -11.36 13.50
CA PHE A 124 19.44 -10.13 12.73
C PHE A 124 20.13 -8.97 13.43
N ASP A 125 21.27 -8.54 12.87
CA ASP A 125 22.07 -7.43 13.36
C ASP A 125 21.38 -6.07 13.09
N MET A 126 20.42 -5.73 13.95
CA MET A 126 19.65 -4.49 13.87
C MET A 126 20.55 -3.26 14.06
N GLU A 127 21.51 -3.32 14.98
CA GLU A 127 22.43 -2.21 15.22
C GLU A 127 23.27 -1.90 13.97
N ARG A 128 23.73 -2.93 13.25
CA ARG A 128 24.41 -2.73 11.97
C ARG A 128 23.51 -2.09 10.94
N LEU A 129 22.24 -2.51 10.85
CA LEU A 129 21.29 -1.89 9.94
C LEU A 129 21.12 -0.40 10.28
N GLU A 130 21.00 -0.05 11.56
CA GLU A 130 20.90 1.35 12.03
C GLU A 130 22.17 2.15 11.72
N ARG A 131 23.36 1.58 11.94
CA ARG A 131 24.64 2.22 11.61
C ARG A 131 24.77 2.47 10.10
N ASP A 132 24.49 1.47 9.28
CA ASP A 132 24.53 1.60 7.82
C ASP A 132 23.46 2.61 7.34
N PHE A 133 22.31 2.66 8.02
CA PHE A 133 21.24 3.61 7.76
C PHE A 133 21.62 5.05 8.12
N LEU A 134 22.30 5.29 9.24
CA LEU A 134 22.64 6.65 9.71
C LEU A 134 23.42 7.45 8.67
N HIS A 135 24.43 6.83 8.05
CA HIS A 135 25.23 7.50 7.04
C HIS A 135 24.43 7.76 5.75
N PHE A 136 23.65 6.76 5.32
CA PHE A 136 22.71 6.90 4.20
C PHE A 136 21.70 8.02 4.45
N HIS A 137 21.17 8.11 5.67
CA HIS A 137 20.17 9.09 6.06
C HIS A 137 20.73 10.51 6.07
N ARG A 138 21.96 10.72 6.57
CA ARG A 138 22.64 12.03 6.53
C ARG A 138 22.83 12.53 5.09
N GLU A 139 23.30 11.67 4.19
CA GLU A 139 23.43 12.03 2.77
C GLU A 139 22.07 12.33 2.14
N LEU A 140 21.04 11.54 2.51
CA LEU A 140 19.69 11.74 2.01
C LEU A 140 19.11 13.09 2.45
N ILE A 141 19.34 13.53 3.69
CA ILE A 141 18.94 14.86 4.19
C ILE A 141 19.56 15.95 3.32
N VAL A 142 20.89 15.91 3.13
CA VAL A 142 21.60 16.92 2.34
C VAL A 142 21.07 17.02 0.91
N VAL A 143 20.88 15.88 0.24
CA VAL A 143 20.39 15.86 -1.16
C VAL A 143 18.92 16.27 -1.28
N CYS A 144 18.09 15.96 -0.28
CA CYS A 144 16.68 16.31 -0.25
C CYS A 144 16.41 17.78 0.12
N ASP A 145 17.31 18.40 0.89
CA ASP A 145 17.22 19.82 1.28
C ASP A 145 17.83 20.77 0.25
N ASP A 146 18.67 20.28 -0.67
CA ASP A 146 19.29 21.10 -1.71
C ASP A 146 18.29 21.46 -2.83
N SER A 147 17.83 22.71 -2.81
CA SER A 147 16.92 23.27 -3.82
C SER A 147 17.48 23.24 -5.25
N ASN A 148 18.81 23.23 -5.43
CA ASN A 148 19.44 23.14 -6.74
C ASN A 148 19.30 21.73 -7.35
N LEU A 149 19.09 20.71 -6.52
CA LEU A 149 18.89 19.33 -6.97
C LEU A 149 17.42 18.98 -7.19
N LEU A 150 16.48 19.87 -6.87
CA LEU A 150 15.04 19.62 -6.94
C LEU A 150 14.61 19.08 -8.31
N GLU A 151 14.94 19.77 -9.41
CA GLU A 151 14.55 19.36 -10.76
C GLU A 151 15.15 18.01 -11.15
N ARG A 152 16.44 17.81 -10.87
CA ARG A 152 17.15 16.56 -11.13
C ARG A 152 16.54 15.39 -10.34
N ASN A 153 16.25 15.59 -9.06
CA ASN A 153 15.66 14.58 -8.18
C ASN A 153 14.23 14.24 -8.61
N THR A 154 13.45 15.25 -9.00
CA THR A 154 12.12 15.08 -9.57
C THR A 154 12.15 14.22 -10.84
N GLU A 155 13.06 14.51 -11.77
CA GLU A 155 13.19 13.72 -13.00
C GLU A 155 13.63 12.28 -12.70
N ARG A 156 14.56 12.08 -11.75
CA ARG A 156 14.99 10.75 -11.30
C ARG A 156 13.84 9.91 -10.76
N ILE A 157 13.01 10.48 -9.88
CA ILE A 157 11.83 9.81 -9.33
C ILE A 157 10.82 9.50 -10.44
N SER A 158 10.56 10.47 -11.32
CA SER A 158 9.62 10.32 -12.43
C SER A 158 10.05 9.21 -13.41
N THR A 159 11.32 9.20 -13.79
CA THR A 159 11.93 8.14 -14.60
C THR A 159 11.83 6.77 -13.90
N ARG A 160 12.00 6.71 -12.58
CA ARG A 160 11.87 5.46 -11.81
C ARG A 160 10.44 4.92 -11.84
N ILE A 161 9.42 5.77 -11.70
CA ILE A 161 8.01 5.38 -11.82
C ILE A 161 7.72 4.85 -13.23
N LYS A 162 8.08 5.61 -14.27
CA LYS A 162 7.90 5.22 -15.69
C LYS A 162 8.55 3.87 -16.00
N LYS A 163 9.78 3.64 -15.52
CA LYS A 163 10.48 2.36 -15.69
C LYS A 163 9.76 1.20 -15.00
N ARG A 164 9.21 1.39 -13.79
CA ARG A 164 8.42 0.35 -13.10
C ARG A 164 7.13 0.06 -13.85
N TYR A 165 6.39 1.09 -14.26
CA TYR A 165 5.17 0.94 -15.03
C TYR A 165 5.40 0.20 -16.36
N SER A 166 6.41 0.62 -17.13
CA SER A 166 6.80 -0.08 -18.36
C SER A 166 7.17 -1.55 -18.11
N SER A 167 7.87 -1.83 -17.00
CA SER A 167 8.20 -3.20 -16.62
C SER A 167 6.97 -4.05 -16.28
N VAL A 168 5.92 -3.45 -15.71
CA VAL A 168 4.64 -4.12 -15.46
C VAL A 168 3.98 -4.46 -16.80
N GLY A 169 3.82 -3.49 -17.70
CA GLY A 169 3.24 -3.73 -19.01
C GLY A 169 3.96 -4.81 -19.81
N LYS A 170 5.31 -4.80 -19.79
CA LYS A 170 6.13 -5.82 -20.44
C LYS A 170 5.95 -7.21 -19.84
N SER A 171 5.82 -7.34 -18.51
CA SER A 171 5.62 -8.66 -17.91
C SER A 171 4.19 -9.14 -18.11
N PHE A 172 3.19 -8.26 -18.01
CA PHE A 172 1.79 -8.59 -18.21
C PHE A 172 1.56 -9.09 -19.64
N ALA A 173 2.11 -8.40 -20.64
CA ALA A 173 2.05 -8.83 -22.04
C ALA A 173 2.76 -10.17 -22.33
N ARG A 174 3.69 -10.59 -21.48
CA ARG A 174 4.38 -11.90 -21.57
C ARG A 174 3.75 -12.97 -20.69
N SER A 175 2.63 -12.67 -20.02
CA SER A 175 1.98 -13.64 -19.15
C SER A 175 1.31 -14.71 -20.00
N ASP A 176 1.70 -15.95 -19.79
CA ASP A 176 1.16 -17.14 -20.44
C ASP A 176 0.28 -17.87 -19.42
N PRO A 177 -1.00 -18.17 -19.74
CA PRO A 177 -1.88 -18.92 -18.84
C PRO A 177 -1.36 -20.32 -18.48
N ALA A 178 -0.50 -20.91 -19.31
CA ALA A 178 0.09 -22.23 -19.07
C ALA A 178 1.45 -22.17 -18.32
N ASP A 179 2.11 -21.01 -18.27
CA ASP A 179 3.38 -20.84 -17.56
C ASP A 179 3.25 -19.91 -16.34
N PHE A 180 3.04 -20.53 -15.17
CA PHE A 180 2.95 -19.84 -13.88
C PHE A 180 4.22 -19.06 -13.49
N THR A 181 5.37 -19.33 -14.12
CA THR A 181 6.60 -18.53 -13.93
C THR A 181 6.43 -17.13 -14.50
N THR A 182 5.77 -16.99 -15.66
CA THR A 182 5.48 -15.68 -16.26
C THR A 182 4.52 -14.88 -15.38
N LEU A 183 3.48 -15.53 -14.85
CA LEU A 183 2.52 -14.94 -13.92
C LEU A 183 3.19 -14.51 -12.59
N HIS A 184 4.13 -15.31 -12.09
CA HIS A 184 4.96 -14.94 -10.93
C HIS A 184 5.80 -13.68 -11.20
N ASN A 185 6.40 -13.57 -12.39
CA ASN A 185 7.15 -12.37 -12.78
C ASN A 185 6.24 -11.13 -12.84
N SER A 186 5.02 -11.28 -13.35
CA SER A 186 3.97 -10.25 -13.31
C SER A 186 3.58 -9.85 -11.90
N ARG A 187 3.45 -10.83 -10.99
CA ARG A 187 3.25 -10.54 -9.56
C ARG A 187 4.41 -9.73 -8.98
N ILE A 188 5.66 -10.06 -9.32
CA ILE A 188 6.82 -9.30 -8.81
C ILE A 188 6.83 -7.87 -9.36
N SER A 189 6.55 -7.68 -10.65
CA SER A 189 6.59 -6.35 -11.27
C SER A 189 5.52 -5.43 -10.68
N ILE A 190 4.28 -5.91 -10.52
CA ILE A 190 3.19 -5.10 -9.95
C ILE A 190 3.45 -4.75 -8.48
N LYS A 191 4.02 -5.67 -7.69
CA LYS A 191 4.42 -5.39 -6.30
C LYS A 191 5.45 -4.28 -6.23
N LYS A 192 6.46 -4.31 -7.11
CA LYS A 192 7.49 -3.27 -7.16
C LYS A 192 6.88 -1.92 -7.53
N LEU A 193 5.96 -1.86 -8.50
CA LEU A 193 5.24 -0.63 -8.82
C LEU A 193 4.43 -0.14 -7.62
N ARG A 194 3.59 -1.00 -7.03
CA ARG A 194 2.75 -0.65 -5.87
C ARG A 194 3.57 -0.08 -4.72
N TYR A 195 4.64 -0.75 -4.30
CA TYR A 195 5.49 -0.24 -3.20
C TYR A 195 6.21 1.06 -3.59
N THR A 196 6.58 1.25 -4.86
CA THR A 196 7.14 2.53 -5.34
C THR A 196 6.12 3.64 -5.13
N LEU A 197 4.88 3.43 -5.60
CA LEU A 197 3.82 4.45 -5.53
C LEU A 197 3.38 4.71 -4.08
N GLU A 198 3.23 3.68 -3.23
CA GLU A 198 2.93 3.85 -1.80
C GLU A 198 4.04 4.66 -1.09
N THR A 199 5.30 4.39 -1.42
CA THR A 199 6.43 5.13 -0.83
C THR A 199 6.41 6.60 -1.27
N LEU A 200 5.98 6.85 -2.50
CA LEU A 200 5.88 8.18 -3.12
C LEU A 200 4.50 8.82 -2.99
N ASP A 201 3.59 8.30 -2.15
CA ASP A 201 2.20 8.78 -2.07
C ASP A 201 2.10 10.32 -1.91
N GLY A 202 2.81 10.91 -0.95
CA GLY A 202 2.86 12.36 -0.77
C GLY A 202 3.55 13.15 -1.91
N TYR A 203 4.26 12.48 -2.80
CA TYR A 203 4.91 13.06 -3.99
C TYR A 203 3.96 13.06 -5.20
N ILE A 204 3.27 11.93 -5.43
CA ILE A 204 2.40 11.74 -6.60
C ILE A 204 0.92 12.04 -6.32
N GLY A 205 0.53 12.20 -5.06
CA GLY A 205 -0.87 12.26 -4.63
C GLY A 205 -1.62 10.98 -4.98
N LEU A 206 -1.18 9.83 -4.45
CA LEU A 206 -1.75 8.53 -4.83
C LEU A 206 -3.21 8.45 -4.39
N ASP A 207 -4.11 8.40 -5.37
CA ASP A 207 -5.52 8.31 -5.06
C ASP A 207 -5.91 6.90 -4.59
N GLY A 208 -6.95 6.86 -3.74
CA GLY A 208 -7.43 5.60 -3.16
C GLY A 208 -7.93 4.60 -4.20
N GLY A 209 -8.43 5.06 -5.35
CA GLY A 209 -8.91 4.21 -6.44
C GLY A 209 -7.75 3.49 -7.12
N THR A 210 -6.69 4.21 -7.48
CA THR A 210 -5.46 3.62 -8.05
C THR A 210 -4.80 2.65 -7.07
N LEU A 211 -4.71 3.01 -5.78
CA LEU A 211 -4.16 2.10 -4.77
C LEU A 211 -5.01 0.83 -4.61
N ALA A 212 -6.33 0.96 -4.59
CA ALA A 212 -7.24 -0.19 -4.52
C ALA A 212 -7.10 -1.10 -5.74
N LEU A 213 -6.95 -0.53 -6.93
CA LEU A 213 -6.74 -1.30 -8.16
C LEU A 213 -5.40 -2.06 -8.14
N LEU A 214 -4.31 -1.40 -7.72
CA LEU A 214 -3.00 -2.06 -7.57
C LEU A 214 -3.05 -3.22 -6.57
N LYS A 215 -3.79 -3.04 -5.46
CA LYS A 215 -4.03 -4.11 -4.48
C LYS A 215 -4.83 -5.25 -5.11
N LYS A 216 -5.94 -4.97 -5.78
CA LYS A 216 -6.78 -5.97 -6.48
C LYS A 216 -5.97 -6.82 -7.46
N ILE A 217 -5.13 -6.19 -8.30
CA ILE A 217 -4.25 -6.92 -9.24
C ILE A 217 -3.25 -7.79 -8.48
N GLN A 218 -2.60 -7.23 -7.46
CA GLN A 218 -1.65 -7.97 -6.64
C GLN A 218 -2.28 -9.18 -5.95
N ASP A 219 -3.50 -9.03 -5.43
CA ASP A 219 -4.20 -10.07 -4.67
C ASP A 219 -4.65 -11.22 -5.58
N ARG A 220 -5.17 -10.93 -6.79
CA ARG A 220 -5.46 -11.98 -7.80
C ARG A 220 -4.21 -12.77 -8.17
N LEU A 221 -3.13 -12.10 -8.54
CA LEU A 221 -1.86 -12.77 -8.86
C LEU A 221 -1.25 -13.47 -7.63
N GLY A 222 -1.52 -12.95 -6.42
CA GLY A 222 -1.19 -13.59 -5.14
C GLY A 222 -1.87 -14.94 -5.00
N LYS A 223 -3.20 -14.98 -5.15
CA LYS A 223 -3.99 -16.22 -5.11
C LYS A 223 -3.54 -17.23 -6.15
N VAL A 224 -3.27 -16.80 -7.39
CA VAL A 224 -2.70 -17.69 -8.43
C VAL A 224 -1.40 -18.34 -7.96
N GLN A 225 -0.49 -17.57 -7.36
CA GLN A 225 0.76 -18.10 -6.81
C GLN A 225 0.49 -19.07 -5.65
N ASP A 226 -0.41 -18.73 -4.74
CA ASP A 226 -0.66 -19.51 -3.54
C ASP A 226 -1.29 -20.88 -3.88
N LEU A 227 -2.25 -20.91 -4.82
CA LEU A 227 -2.81 -22.15 -5.37
C LEU A 227 -1.80 -22.96 -6.19
N THR A 228 -0.88 -22.29 -6.90
CA THR A 228 0.22 -22.97 -7.60
C THR A 228 1.16 -23.70 -6.64
N VAL A 229 1.48 -23.06 -5.51
CA VAL A 229 2.30 -23.68 -4.44
C VAL A 229 1.52 -24.82 -3.77
N LEU A 230 0.21 -24.68 -3.59
CA LEU A 230 -0.64 -25.72 -3.01
C LEU A 230 -0.68 -26.98 -3.87
N LEU A 231 -0.99 -26.85 -5.15
CA LEU A 231 -1.00 -27.98 -6.09
C LEU A 231 0.35 -28.68 -6.17
N LYS A 232 1.45 -27.91 -6.15
CA LYS A 232 2.81 -28.47 -6.11
C LYS A 232 3.09 -29.23 -4.81
N THR A 233 2.60 -28.73 -3.68
CA THR A 233 2.75 -29.37 -2.37
C THR A 233 1.95 -30.67 -2.30
N ILE A 234 0.69 -30.65 -2.72
CA ILE A 234 -0.18 -31.82 -2.82
C ILE A 234 0.48 -32.88 -3.72
N GLY A 235 0.82 -32.53 -4.97
CA GLY A 235 1.41 -33.48 -5.91
C GLY A 235 2.69 -34.12 -5.38
N LYS A 236 3.54 -33.35 -4.70
CA LYS A 236 4.76 -33.89 -4.06
C LYS A 236 4.45 -34.88 -2.94
N LEU A 237 3.40 -34.68 -2.15
CA LEU A 237 3.05 -35.56 -1.04
C LEU A 237 2.30 -36.81 -1.51
N VAL A 238 1.41 -36.67 -2.49
CA VAL A 238 0.71 -37.78 -3.16
C VAL A 238 1.72 -38.72 -3.82
N ASN A 239 2.67 -38.18 -4.59
CA ASN A 239 3.74 -38.99 -5.21
C ASN A 239 4.63 -39.73 -4.20
N LYS A 240 4.63 -39.31 -2.94
CA LYS A 240 5.38 -39.97 -1.85
C LYS A 240 4.53 -40.93 -1.03
N GLY A 241 3.24 -41.11 -1.37
CA GLY A 241 2.30 -41.90 -0.59
C GLY A 241 2.01 -41.32 0.79
N ARG A 242 2.22 -40.02 1.00
CA ARG A 242 2.07 -39.34 2.31
C ARG A 242 0.77 -38.54 2.44
N LEU A 243 -0.01 -38.47 1.38
CA LEU A 243 -1.27 -37.75 1.34
C LEU A 243 -2.15 -38.43 0.29
N SER A 244 -3.42 -38.62 0.62
CA SER A 244 -4.46 -38.98 -0.33
C SER A 244 -5.37 -37.78 -0.49
N VAL A 245 -5.64 -37.37 -1.73
CA VAL A 245 -6.53 -36.25 -2.02
C VAL A 245 -7.52 -36.70 -3.08
N PRO A 246 -8.83 -36.53 -2.88
CA PRO A 246 -9.83 -36.80 -3.90
C PRO A 246 -9.51 -36.05 -5.20
N VAL A 247 -9.71 -36.71 -6.34
CA VAL A 247 -9.41 -36.15 -7.66
C VAL A 247 -10.20 -34.85 -7.88
N GLU A 248 -11.43 -34.81 -7.38
CA GLU A 248 -12.36 -33.69 -7.45
C GLU A 248 -11.81 -32.46 -6.71
N THR A 249 -11.21 -32.67 -5.53
CA THR A 249 -10.59 -31.58 -4.75
C THR A 249 -9.39 -31.00 -5.48
N PHE A 250 -8.53 -31.86 -6.05
CA PHE A 250 -7.39 -31.42 -6.84
C PHE A 250 -7.83 -30.65 -8.11
N GLN A 251 -8.85 -31.17 -8.81
CA GLN A 251 -9.44 -30.53 -9.98
C GLN A 251 -10.05 -29.16 -9.64
N ARG A 252 -10.79 -29.05 -8.53
CA ARG A 252 -11.36 -27.78 -8.06
C ARG A 252 -10.29 -26.70 -7.86
N ILE A 253 -9.22 -27.02 -7.13
CA ILE A 253 -8.10 -26.09 -6.91
C ILE A 253 -7.46 -25.67 -8.24
N SER A 254 -7.31 -26.62 -9.17
CA SER A 254 -6.79 -26.33 -10.51
C SER A 254 -7.72 -25.40 -11.29
N ILE A 255 -9.03 -25.65 -11.27
CA ILE A 255 -10.04 -24.82 -11.93
C ILE A 255 -10.03 -23.41 -11.35
N ASP A 256 -10.09 -23.25 -10.03
CA ASP A 256 -10.07 -21.93 -9.36
C ASP A 256 -8.83 -21.13 -9.74
N ARG A 257 -7.67 -21.78 -9.77
CA ARG A 257 -6.43 -21.16 -10.23
C ARG A 257 -6.52 -20.69 -11.69
N HIS A 258 -7.06 -21.50 -12.59
CA HIS A 258 -7.22 -21.11 -14.00
C HIS A 258 -8.27 -20.00 -14.19
N MET A 259 -9.35 -19.99 -13.40
CA MET A 259 -10.32 -18.89 -13.41
C MET A 259 -9.65 -17.57 -13.02
N LEU A 260 -8.87 -17.56 -11.94
CA LEU A 260 -8.10 -16.37 -11.52
C LEU A 260 -7.10 -15.89 -12.59
N VAL A 261 -6.52 -16.82 -13.33
CA VAL A 261 -5.65 -16.49 -14.48
C VAL A 261 -6.46 -15.87 -15.61
N SER A 262 -7.62 -16.44 -15.97
CA SER A 262 -8.51 -15.89 -16.99
C SER A 262 -8.96 -14.47 -16.63
N GLU A 263 -9.46 -14.28 -15.40
CA GLU A 263 -9.88 -12.97 -14.89
C GLU A 263 -8.76 -11.92 -14.98
N PHE A 264 -7.52 -12.32 -14.68
CA PHE A 264 -6.36 -11.44 -14.83
C PHE A 264 -6.08 -11.12 -16.31
N LEU A 265 -6.06 -12.13 -17.18
CA LEU A 265 -5.72 -11.96 -18.60
C LEU A 265 -6.76 -11.14 -19.37
N GLU A 266 -8.03 -11.26 -19.00
CA GLU A 266 -9.13 -10.48 -19.59
C GLU A 266 -9.07 -9.00 -19.20
N GLY A 267 -8.77 -8.69 -17.94
CA GLY A 267 -8.90 -7.32 -17.41
C GLY A 267 -7.63 -6.48 -17.40
N TRP A 268 -6.44 -7.07 -17.46
CA TRP A 268 -5.22 -6.34 -17.09
C TRP A 268 -4.91 -5.12 -17.98
N ARG A 269 -5.33 -5.12 -19.25
CA ARG A 269 -5.04 -4.02 -20.18
C ARG A 269 -5.76 -2.74 -19.76
N ASP A 270 -7.04 -2.85 -19.44
CA ASP A 270 -7.86 -1.72 -19.00
C ASP A 270 -7.40 -1.23 -17.63
N GLU A 271 -7.09 -2.16 -16.74
CA GLU A 271 -6.57 -1.85 -15.41
C GLU A 271 -5.21 -1.15 -15.48
N LEU A 272 -4.32 -1.61 -16.38
CA LEU A 272 -3.03 -0.95 -16.61
C LEU A 272 -3.22 0.42 -17.26
N ALA A 273 -4.20 0.59 -18.16
CA ALA A 273 -4.52 1.88 -18.74
C ALA A 273 -5.04 2.88 -17.69
N VAL A 274 -5.85 2.44 -16.71
CA VAL A 274 -6.25 3.27 -15.56
C VAL A 274 -5.02 3.73 -14.77
N ILE A 275 -4.11 2.82 -14.44
CA ILE A 275 -2.86 3.13 -13.72
C ILE A 275 -1.99 4.07 -14.56
N GLY A 276 -1.90 3.85 -15.88
CA GLY A 276 -1.15 4.68 -16.82
C GLY A 276 -1.67 6.11 -16.86
N ARG A 277 -3.00 6.29 -16.97
CA ARG A 277 -3.63 7.61 -16.90
C ARG A 277 -3.30 8.34 -15.60
N PHE A 278 -3.31 7.65 -14.46
CA PHE A 278 -2.87 8.25 -13.20
C PHE A 278 -1.38 8.64 -13.21
N ILE A 279 -0.51 7.82 -13.77
CA ILE A 279 0.94 8.11 -13.82
C ILE A 279 1.25 9.28 -14.77
N GLU A 280 0.51 9.40 -15.86
CA GLU A 280 0.65 10.48 -16.85
C GLU A 280 -0.04 11.78 -16.40
N GLU A 281 -1.19 11.66 -15.72
CA GLU A 281 -2.02 12.74 -15.19
C GLU A 281 -2.43 12.46 -13.72
N PRO A 282 -1.53 12.64 -12.75
CA PRO A 282 -1.85 12.44 -11.34
C PRO A 282 -2.98 13.36 -10.87
N ALA A 283 -3.75 12.92 -9.86
CA ALA A 283 -5.03 13.50 -9.46
C ALA A 283 -5.02 15.02 -9.18
N THR A 284 -3.86 15.62 -8.94
CA THR A 284 -3.65 17.07 -8.86
C THR A 284 -4.06 17.81 -10.14
N ASN A 285 -3.84 17.23 -11.32
CA ASN A 285 -4.27 17.79 -12.60
C ASN A 285 -5.79 17.72 -12.82
N GLN A 286 -6.51 16.83 -12.12
CA GLN A 286 -7.96 16.76 -12.23
C GLN A 286 -8.66 17.90 -11.48
N TYR A 287 -8.02 18.47 -10.44
CA TYR A 287 -8.51 19.68 -9.77
C TYR A 287 -8.20 20.94 -10.59
N GLU A 288 -7.01 21.04 -11.20
CA GLU A 288 -6.65 22.19 -12.03
C GLU A 288 -7.38 22.24 -13.39
N ARG A 289 -7.64 21.08 -14.04
CA ARG A 289 -8.51 21.04 -15.24
C ARG A 289 -9.96 21.40 -14.90
N LYS A 290 -10.47 20.94 -13.75
CA LYS A 290 -11.83 21.34 -13.31
C LYS A 290 -11.94 22.83 -13.05
N ASP A 291 -10.87 23.53 -12.66
CA ASP A 291 -10.93 25.00 -12.47
C ASP A 291 -10.70 25.80 -13.76
N LYS A 292 -10.02 25.25 -14.77
CA LYS A 292 -9.94 25.85 -16.12
C LYS A 292 -11.21 25.64 -16.95
N ASP A 293 -11.85 24.48 -16.86
CA ASP A 293 -13.14 24.20 -17.52
C ASP A 293 -14.33 24.85 -16.78
N ARG A 294 -14.14 25.31 -15.54
CA ARG A 294 -15.12 26.12 -14.79
C ARG A 294 -15.17 27.60 -15.21
N GLY A 295 -14.36 28.02 -16.19
CA GLY A 295 -14.54 29.31 -16.85
C GLY A 295 -15.83 29.39 -17.67
N ASN A 296 -16.42 28.25 -18.06
CA ASN A 296 -17.65 28.19 -18.83
C ASN A 296 -18.46 26.96 -18.40
N PHE A 297 -19.29 27.11 -17.36
CA PHE A 297 -20.64 26.51 -17.23
C PHE A 297 -21.09 26.68 -15.77
N ARG A 298 -21.90 27.72 -15.53
CA ARG A 298 -22.76 27.81 -14.35
C ARG A 298 -23.89 26.80 -14.51
N SER A 299 -24.03 25.83 -13.60
CA SER A 299 -25.30 25.44 -12.94
C SER A 299 -25.22 24.10 -12.20
N GLY A 300 -25.71 24.09 -10.96
CA GLY A 300 -26.40 22.94 -10.35
C GLY A 300 -25.60 21.78 -9.77
N VAL A 301 -24.99 21.94 -8.58
CA VAL A 301 -24.84 20.81 -7.64
C VAL A 301 -25.58 21.19 -6.37
N THR A 302 -26.70 20.51 -6.10
CA THR A 302 -27.49 20.63 -4.88
C THR A 302 -26.62 20.19 -3.69
N GLU A 303 -26.21 21.14 -2.85
CA GLU A 303 -25.47 20.83 -1.64
C GLU A 303 -26.41 20.18 -0.61
N LYS A 304 -26.09 18.95 -0.20
CA LYS A 304 -26.89 18.09 0.71
C LYS A 304 -27.23 18.72 2.08
N PHE A 305 -26.53 19.79 2.49
CA PHE A 305 -26.77 20.49 3.74
C PHE A 305 -26.81 22.00 3.50
N SER A 306 -27.88 22.66 3.97
CA SER A 306 -28.07 24.11 3.82
C SER A 306 -26.95 24.90 4.52
N ASP A 307 -26.69 26.12 4.05
CA ASP A 307 -25.73 27.04 4.71
C ASP A 307 -26.11 27.26 6.18
N GLY A 308 -27.41 27.41 6.48
CA GLY A 308 -27.90 27.60 7.85
C GLY A 308 -27.65 26.39 8.77
N THR A 309 -27.75 25.16 8.26
CA THR A 309 -27.40 23.94 9.03
C THR A 309 -25.91 23.93 9.36
N ILE A 310 -25.06 24.32 8.41
CA ILE A 310 -23.60 24.37 8.62
C ILE A 310 -23.22 25.47 9.62
N GLU A 311 -23.82 26.65 9.52
CA GLU A 311 -23.56 27.77 10.43
C GLU A 311 -23.92 27.45 11.88
N LYS A 312 -25.06 26.80 12.13
CA LYS A 312 -25.46 26.35 13.47
C LYS A 312 -24.42 25.40 14.09
N ILE A 313 -23.91 24.46 13.31
CA ILE A 313 -22.90 23.48 13.78
C ILE A 313 -21.55 24.17 14.03
N LEU A 314 -21.14 25.09 13.17
CA LEU A 314 -19.90 25.86 13.36
C LEU A 314 -19.98 26.80 14.56
N PHE A 315 -21.14 27.42 14.80
CA PHE A 315 -21.39 28.23 15.99
C PHE A 315 -21.28 27.39 17.26
N LEU A 316 -21.93 26.23 17.31
CA LEU A 316 -21.83 25.30 18.44
C LEU A 316 -20.40 24.81 18.68
N ALA A 317 -19.63 24.58 17.61
CA ALA A 317 -18.22 24.22 17.71
C ALA A 317 -17.39 25.34 18.37
N SER A 318 -17.65 26.59 17.98
CA SER A 318 -16.99 27.77 18.55
C SER A 318 -17.39 28.00 20.01
N GLU A 319 -18.68 27.90 20.33
CA GLU A 319 -19.23 28.10 21.67
C GLU A 319 -18.67 27.08 22.67
N LYS A 320 -18.49 25.83 22.23
CA LYS A 320 -17.98 24.73 23.07
C LYS A 320 -16.46 24.52 22.97
N GLY A 321 -15.75 25.32 22.18
CA GLY A 321 -14.31 25.15 21.94
C GLY A 321 -13.94 23.81 21.30
N LEU A 322 -14.83 23.22 20.50
CA LEU A 322 -14.66 21.89 19.90
C LEU A 322 -14.07 21.99 18.48
N SER A 323 -13.20 21.06 18.13
CA SER A 323 -12.76 20.86 16.75
C SER A 323 -13.94 20.42 15.86
N TYR A 324 -13.81 20.54 14.53
CA TYR A 324 -14.87 20.08 13.61
C TYR A 324 -15.19 18.58 13.75
N ARG A 325 -14.19 17.77 14.13
CA ARG A 325 -14.41 16.36 14.44
C ARG A 325 -15.09 16.20 15.81
N GLY A 326 -14.68 17.02 16.78
CA GLY A 326 -15.26 17.06 18.13
C GLY A 326 -16.72 17.45 18.14
N VAL A 327 -17.13 18.48 17.39
CA VAL A 327 -18.55 18.90 17.34
C VAL A 327 -19.45 17.86 16.68
N VAL A 328 -18.96 17.14 15.67
CA VAL A 328 -19.71 16.06 15.00
C VAL A 328 -19.86 14.86 15.94
N ALA A 329 -18.81 14.51 16.69
CA ALA A 329 -18.88 13.46 17.71
C ALA A 329 -19.85 13.84 18.84
N TYR A 330 -19.74 15.08 19.34
CA TYR A 330 -20.63 15.63 20.37
C TYR A 330 -22.10 15.61 19.95
N LEU A 331 -22.43 16.03 18.72
CA LEU A 331 -23.79 16.00 18.20
C LEU A 331 -24.31 14.57 17.98
N LYS A 332 -23.42 13.63 17.63
CA LYS A 332 -23.78 12.20 17.50
C LYS A 332 -24.14 11.58 18.85
N GLU A 333 -23.48 12.01 19.92
CA GLU A 333 -23.73 11.56 21.30
C GLU A 333 -24.91 12.30 21.96
N ASN A 334 -25.38 13.40 21.38
CA ASN A 334 -26.44 14.25 21.94
C ASN A 334 -27.56 14.54 20.91
N PRO A 335 -28.35 13.52 20.48
CA PRO A 335 -29.35 13.66 19.43
C PRO A 335 -30.44 14.72 19.74
N ALA A 336 -30.80 14.91 21.01
CA ALA A 336 -31.75 15.96 21.43
C ALA A 336 -31.28 17.40 21.11
N ILE A 337 -29.98 17.61 20.90
CA ILE A 337 -29.42 18.90 20.44
C ILE A 337 -29.61 19.05 18.93
N CYS A 338 -29.49 17.96 18.16
CA CYS A 338 -29.75 17.96 16.72
C CYS A 338 -31.21 18.33 16.44
N ASP A 339 -32.15 17.76 17.19
CA ASP A 339 -33.59 18.04 17.04
C ASP A 339 -33.91 19.51 17.35
N ARG A 340 -33.35 20.04 18.45
CA ARG A 340 -33.51 21.45 18.85
C ARG A 340 -32.95 22.44 17.82
N LEU A 341 -31.87 22.07 17.14
CA LEU A 341 -31.23 22.89 16.11
C LEU A 341 -31.82 22.67 14.71
N GLY A 342 -32.73 21.71 14.53
CA GLY A 342 -33.32 21.33 13.25
C GLY A 342 -32.29 20.74 12.27
N ILE A 343 -31.42 19.86 12.77
CA ILE A 343 -30.37 19.20 11.98
C ILE A 343 -30.84 17.80 11.61
N GLU A 344 -31.40 17.64 10.41
CA GLU A 344 -31.93 16.36 9.91
C GLU A 344 -30.84 15.32 9.59
N GLY A 345 -29.57 15.73 9.55
CA GLY A 345 -28.45 14.83 9.34
C GLY A 345 -27.10 15.49 9.64
N LEU A 346 -26.15 14.71 10.14
CA LEU A 346 -24.83 15.22 10.50
C LEU A 346 -23.89 15.28 9.28
N PRO A 347 -23.35 16.45 8.93
CA PRO A 347 -22.31 16.56 7.91
C PRO A 347 -21.00 15.94 8.42
N SER A 348 -20.16 15.47 7.49
CA SER A 348 -18.80 15.04 7.86
C SER A 348 -17.98 16.24 8.35
N TYR A 349 -16.99 16.01 9.23
CA TYR A 349 -16.09 17.07 9.68
C TYR A 349 -15.34 17.75 8.51
N GLN A 350 -15.08 17.00 7.42
CA GLN A 350 -14.49 17.51 6.17
C GLN A 350 -15.45 18.48 5.46
N THR A 351 -16.76 18.21 5.51
CA THR A 351 -17.79 19.11 4.98
C THR A 351 -17.82 20.42 5.76
N LEU A 352 -17.75 20.36 7.09
CA LEU A 352 -17.66 21.54 7.95
C LEU A 352 -16.39 22.36 7.65
N ALA A 353 -15.22 21.71 7.55
CA ALA A 353 -13.95 22.39 7.25
C ALA A 353 -13.98 23.10 5.88
N ARG A 354 -14.48 22.42 4.84
CA ARG A 354 -14.63 22.99 3.49
C ARG A 354 -15.59 24.18 3.48
N ARG A 355 -16.69 24.10 4.22
CA ARG A 355 -17.77 25.11 4.21
C ARG A 355 -17.44 26.30 5.12
N ALA A 356 -16.72 26.09 6.22
CA ALA A 356 -16.19 27.17 7.07
C ALA A 356 -15.30 28.13 6.27
N GLY A 357 -14.42 27.59 5.41
CA GLY A 357 -13.59 28.40 4.52
C GLY A 357 -14.38 29.21 3.48
N ARG A 358 -15.50 28.68 2.97
CA ARG A 358 -16.39 29.40 2.04
C ARG A 358 -17.23 30.47 2.73
N LEU A 359 -17.79 30.18 3.90
CA LEU A 359 -18.60 31.12 4.68
C LEU A 359 -17.75 32.27 5.26
N GLY A 360 -16.51 31.98 5.70
CA GLY A 360 -15.55 33.00 6.13
C GLY A 360 -15.11 33.93 4.99
N LYS A 361 -15.04 33.43 3.75
CA LYS A 361 -14.78 34.27 2.56
C LYS A 361 -15.99 35.14 2.19
N ARG A 362 -17.23 34.64 2.30
CA ARG A 362 -18.46 35.42 2.07
C ARG A 362 -18.62 36.59 3.05
N LYS A 363 -18.26 36.43 4.33
CA LYS A 363 -18.29 37.53 5.32
C LYS A 363 -17.24 38.63 5.07
N LYS A 364 -16.13 38.31 4.37
CA LYS A 364 -15.07 39.29 4.05
C LYS A 364 -15.33 40.07 2.75
N THR A 365 -16.27 39.64 1.91
CA THR A 365 -16.59 40.29 0.62
C THR A 365 -17.84 41.17 0.67
N GLY A 366 -18.35 41.48 1.87
CA GLY A 366 -19.58 42.27 2.08
C GLY A 366 -19.47 43.29 3.21
N GLY A 367 -18.29 43.90 3.37
CA GLY A 367 -18.02 45.01 4.28
C GLY A 367 -17.38 46.16 3.54
#